data_AF-A0A367GS28-F1
#
_entry.id   AF-A0A367GS28-F1
#
_cell.length_a   1.000
_cell.length_b   1.000
_cell.length_c   1.000
_cell.angle_alpha   90.00
_cell.angle_beta   90.00
_cell.angle_gamma   90.00
#
_symmetry.space_group_name_H-M   'P 1'
#
loop_
_entity.id
_entity.type
_entity.pdbx_description
1 polymer ?
#
loop_
_entity_poly.entity_id
_entity_poly.type
_entity_poly.pdbx_seq_one_letter_code
_entity_poly.pdbx_strand_id
1 'polypeptide(L)'
;MSLLKNVIKNADRLASPFISVATGSGHTAKSAVESGADMIIALNAGFYRNIGYGTLAAFMPYGNANNQTEEMLKYHILPHVSSTPIVAGVFATDPELPVKKRLERLKALGVEGITNWPAIGFIDGAFRDHLEAEGLGIEAEVAMLQQAGEMGFVTFGFALSAEDACTFAKSNVDALILNVGLTFEMDDAIEKRNQLQLSITKAKEMLTMVHDTGHKPFSLLYGGYVTKPEDFDEFLKQIPLHGYAGGSVFERFPVEQAINAQVKSFKNIPFPNTNANTLPRFGNLVGSSAPMKNLFTLIQKIAPYNVNVCIDGESGTGKELVANQIHLLSPRKSHPFITVNCGAIPDTLVESEFFGYEKGAFTGAAMRRQGKFELANKGTLFLDEIADLSPHAQAALLRVIQQGEIVTLGGQKPTPVDVRILCASNQNLEKLVEEGKFRVDLYFRLSTIIIKIPPLRERSGDVPLLVSNILAKLSIKFDKKLIGVTNSFMDRLKNNHWTGNVRELEQVITRHALIEDAPILEGKAFKHADKPAITQSYNENNHERAVRAMREAGGNKSKAANLLGISRKTLYVWIKEGDEQL
;
A
#
# COMPACT_ATOMS: atom_id res chain seq x y z
N MET A 1 -4.82 -33.74 17.58
CA MET A 1 -4.24 -32.38 17.66
C MET A 1 -5.07 -31.50 16.74
N SER A 2 -5.52 -30.31 17.18
CA SER A 2 -6.39 -29.45 16.35
C SER A 2 -5.72 -29.06 15.04
N LEU A 3 -6.50 -28.87 13.97
CA LEU A 3 -5.97 -28.58 12.64
C LEU A 3 -5.22 -27.25 12.66
N LEU A 4 -5.75 -26.29 13.42
CA LEU A 4 -5.14 -24.98 13.61
C LEU A 4 -3.80 -25.04 14.39
N LYS A 5 -3.67 -25.91 15.41
CA LYS A 5 -2.37 -26.12 16.11
C LYS A 5 -1.31 -26.71 15.19
N ASN A 6 -1.72 -27.60 14.28
CA ASN A 6 -0.81 -28.17 13.29
C ASN A 6 -0.31 -27.10 12.30
N VAL A 7 -1.19 -26.22 11.83
CA VAL A 7 -0.81 -25.14 10.90
C VAL A 7 0.16 -24.17 11.57
N ILE A 8 -0.16 -23.70 12.78
CA ILE A 8 0.70 -22.77 13.53
C ILE A 8 2.08 -23.36 13.79
N LYS A 9 2.18 -24.65 14.15
CA LYS A 9 3.48 -25.32 14.34
C LYS A 9 4.29 -25.49 13.05
N ASN A 10 3.65 -25.48 11.88
CA ASN A 10 4.30 -25.64 10.59
C ASN A 10 4.27 -24.35 9.75
N ALA A 11 4.19 -23.20 10.41
CA ALA A 11 4.03 -21.89 9.76
C ALA A 11 5.13 -21.59 8.72
N ASP A 12 6.36 -22.01 8.97
CA ASP A 12 7.50 -21.85 8.05
C ASP A 12 7.36 -22.64 6.73
N ARG A 13 6.38 -23.55 6.63
CA ARG A 13 6.15 -24.41 5.45
C ARG A 13 4.96 -23.94 4.60
N LEU A 14 4.38 -22.78 4.90
CA LEU A 14 3.26 -22.25 4.14
C LEU A 14 3.69 -21.92 2.71
N ALA A 15 3.00 -22.50 1.73
CA ALA A 15 3.24 -22.27 0.31
C ALA A 15 2.49 -21.06 -0.26
N SER A 16 1.55 -20.51 0.50
CA SER A 16 0.71 -19.35 0.18
C SER A 16 0.37 -18.62 1.47
N PRO A 17 -0.06 -17.34 1.41
CA PRO A 17 -0.46 -16.63 2.62
C PRO A 17 -1.63 -17.35 3.30
N PHE A 18 -1.63 -17.37 4.63
CA PHE A 18 -2.74 -17.89 5.42
C PHE A 18 -3.89 -16.86 5.42
N ILE A 19 -5.03 -17.20 4.82
CA ILE A 19 -6.15 -16.27 4.68
C ILE A 19 -7.26 -16.66 5.64
N SER A 20 -7.56 -15.73 6.55
CA SER A 20 -8.67 -15.85 7.47
C SER A 20 -9.77 -14.84 7.18
N VAL A 21 -11.00 -15.32 7.13
CA VAL A 21 -12.17 -14.50 6.84
C VAL A 21 -13.03 -14.38 8.09
N ALA A 22 -13.25 -13.15 8.56
CA ALA A 22 -14.22 -12.87 9.59
C ALA A 22 -15.61 -12.79 8.94
N THR A 23 -16.52 -13.68 9.31
CA THR A 23 -17.82 -13.82 8.65
C THR A 23 -18.97 -13.51 9.58
N GLY A 24 -20.01 -12.89 9.00
CA GLY A 24 -21.26 -12.58 9.71
C GLY A 24 -22.47 -13.43 9.35
N SER A 25 -22.34 -14.31 8.36
CA SER A 25 -23.44 -15.13 7.85
C SER A 25 -22.95 -16.47 7.31
N GLY A 26 -23.86 -17.44 7.22
CA GLY A 26 -23.56 -18.76 6.68
C GLY A 26 -23.23 -18.75 5.19
N HIS A 27 -23.85 -17.84 4.44
CA HIS A 27 -23.55 -17.67 3.02
C HIS A 27 -22.11 -17.20 2.83
N THR A 28 -21.69 -16.15 3.55
CA THR A 28 -20.30 -15.68 3.50
C THR A 28 -19.31 -16.75 3.96
N ALA A 29 -19.62 -17.46 5.05
CA ALA A 29 -18.79 -18.55 5.56
C ALA A 29 -18.60 -19.66 4.51
N LYS A 30 -19.69 -20.10 3.87
CA LYS A 30 -19.65 -21.09 2.79
C LYS A 30 -18.77 -20.61 1.63
N SER A 31 -19.03 -19.42 1.10
CA SER A 31 -18.28 -18.87 -0.05
C SER A 31 -16.79 -18.69 0.25
N ALA A 32 -16.45 -18.25 1.46
CA ALA A 32 -15.06 -18.12 1.90
C ALA A 32 -14.34 -19.47 1.93
N VAL A 33 -14.98 -20.51 2.49
CA VAL A 33 -14.42 -21.87 2.53
C VAL A 33 -14.26 -22.47 1.14
N GLU A 34 -15.28 -22.38 0.29
CA GLU A 34 -15.23 -22.86 -1.10
C GLU A 34 -14.16 -22.15 -1.95
N SER A 35 -13.76 -20.96 -1.52
CA SER A 35 -12.72 -20.15 -2.16
C SER A 35 -11.31 -20.35 -1.58
N GLY A 36 -11.17 -21.21 -0.56
CA GLY A 36 -9.88 -21.59 -0.01
C GLY A 36 -9.43 -20.78 1.22
N ALA A 37 -10.36 -20.20 1.98
CA ALA A 37 -10.04 -19.64 3.30
C ALA A 37 -9.52 -20.73 4.25
N ASP A 38 -8.41 -20.44 4.93
CA ASP A 38 -7.75 -21.37 5.84
C ASP A 38 -8.37 -21.37 7.25
N MET A 39 -9.08 -20.29 7.62
CA MET A 39 -9.73 -20.14 8.92
C MET A 39 -10.91 -19.17 8.87
N ILE A 40 -12.00 -19.51 9.57
CA ILE A 40 -13.15 -18.60 9.76
C ILE A 40 -13.08 -17.97 11.15
N ILE A 41 -13.31 -16.65 11.23
CA ILE A 41 -13.46 -15.94 12.50
C ILE A 41 -14.93 -15.52 12.66
N ALA A 42 -15.56 -15.98 13.73
CA ALA A 42 -16.91 -15.56 14.08
C ALA A 42 -16.84 -14.33 15.00
N LEU A 43 -17.25 -13.17 14.49
CA LEU A 43 -17.38 -11.92 15.24
C LEU A 43 -18.80 -11.37 15.06
N ASN A 44 -19.48 -10.97 16.13
CA ASN A 44 -20.81 -10.34 16.03
C ASN A 44 -20.84 -9.10 15.11
N ALA A 45 -19.72 -8.40 14.95
CA ALA A 45 -19.61 -7.31 13.98
C ALA A 45 -19.96 -7.71 12.54
N GLY A 46 -19.72 -8.97 12.16
CA GLY A 46 -20.12 -9.49 10.86
C GLY A 46 -21.64 -9.50 10.68
N PHE A 47 -22.40 -9.82 11.73
CA PHE A 47 -23.86 -9.83 11.69
C PHE A 47 -24.40 -8.46 11.25
N TYR A 48 -23.91 -7.38 11.87
CA TYR A 48 -24.33 -6.02 11.56
C TYR A 48 -23.98 -5.59 10.13
N ARG A 49 -22.82 -6.03 9.61
CA ARG A 49 -22.45 -5.79 8.19
C ARG A 49 -23.42 -6.45 7.21
N ASN A 50 -23.89 -7.66 7.53
CA ASN A 50 -24.82 -8.38 6.66
C ASN A 50 -26.22 -7.72 6.59
N ILE A 51 -26.62 -6.98 7.62
CA ILE A 51 -27.90 -6.25 7.66
C ILE A 51 -27.76 -4.76 7.27
N GLY A 52 -26.62 -4.35 6.71
CA GLY A 52 -26.40 -3.01 6.14
C GLY A 52 -25.84 -1.96 7.11
N TYR A 53 -25.37 -2.36 8.29
CA TYR A 53 -24.73 -1.46 9.25
C TYR A 53 -23.20 -1.64 9.28
N GLY A 54 -22.47 -0.60 9.69
CA GLY A 54 -21.02 -0.69 9.88
C GLY A 54 -20.64 -1.55 11.10
N THR A 55 -19.38 -1.98 11.15
CA THR A 55 -18.79 -2.74 12.28
C THR A 55 -19.06 -2.10 13.66
N LEU A 56 -19.12 -0.77 13.74
CA LEU A 56 -19.35 -0.05 14.99
C LEU A 56 -20.75 -0.29 15.59
N ALA A 57 -21.72 -0.78 14.81
CA ALA A 57 -23.04 -1.14 15.37
C ALA A 57 -22.95 -2.29 16.39
N ALA A 58 -21.87 -3.07 16.38
CA ALA A 58 -21.60 -4.12 17.35
C ALA A 58 -21.42 -3.61 18.79
N PHE A 59 -21.20 -2.31 19.00
CA PHE A 59 -21.10 -1.69 20.33
C PHE A 59 -22.42 -1.21 20.91
N MET A 60 -23.45 -1.13 20.08
CA MET A 60 -24.73 -0.61 20.53
C MET A 60 -25.36 -1.60 21.51
N PRO A 61 -26.07 -1.13 22.55
CA PRO A 61 -26.65 -1.95 23.60
C PRO A 61 -27.91 -2.73 23.12
N TYR A 62 -27.80 -3.38 21.97
CA TYR A 62 -28.86 -4.19 21.37
C TYR A 62 -28.88 -5.64 21.92
N GLY A 63 -27.85 -6.04 22.66
CA GLY A 63 -27.78 -7.35 23.31
C GLY A 63 -26.36 -7.73 23.75
N ASN A 64 -26.22 -8.91 24.35
CA ASN A 64 -24.93 -9.47 24.77
C ASN A 64 -24.12 -9.95 23.56
N ALA A 65 -22.95 -9.35 23.31
CA ALA A 65 -22.09 -9.66 22.18
C ALA A 65 -21.61 -11.12 22.14
N ASN A 66 -21.38 -11.75 23.30
CA ASN A 66 -21.00 -13.16 23.38
C ASN A 66 -22.15 -14.08 22.98
N ASN A 67 -23.38 -13.74 23.37
CA ASN A 67 -24.57 -14.49 22.93
C ASN A 67 -24.78 -14.37 21.42
N GLN A 68 -24.68 -13.15 20.88
CA GLN A 68 -24.80 -12.94 19.43
C GLN A 68 -23.75 -13.75 18.65
N THR A 69 -22.51 -13.81 19.13
CA THR A 69 -21.46 -14.61 18.49
C THR A 69 -21.76 -16.10 18.56
N GLU A 70 -22.22 -16.60 19.71
CA GLU A 70 -22.58 -18.01 19.89
C GLU A 70 -23.80 -18.42 19.04
N GLU A 71 -24.83 -17.58 18.96
CA GLU A 71 -26.00 -17.83 18.11
C GLU A 71 -25.63 -17.82 16.62
N MET A 72 -24.83 -16.84 16.19
CA MET A 72 -24.32 -16.79 14.83
C MET A 72 -23.51 -18.04 14.48
N LEU A 73 -22.66 -18.53 15.40
CA LEU A 73 -21.95 -19.79 15.22
C LEU A 73 -22.92 -20.96 15.02
N LYS A 74 -23.88 -21.14 15.92
CA LYS A 74 -24.83 -22.26 15.92
C LYS A 74 -25.71 -22.30 14.68
N TYR A 75 -26.31 -21.16 14.34
CA TYR A 75 -27.40 -21.12 13.36
C TYR A 75 -26.94 -20.70 11.97
N HIS A 76 -25.82 -19.98 11.87
CA HIS A 76 -25.35 -19.46 10.59
C HIS A 76 -24.03 -20.06 10.13
N ILE A 77 -23.00 -20.21 10.98
CA ILE A 77 -21.66 -20.60 10.49
C ILE A 77 -21.48 -22.13 10.45
N LEU A 78 -21.68 -22.81 11.58
CA LEU A 78 -21.43 -24.25 11.72
C LEU A 78 -22.22 -25.13 10.74
N PRO A 79 -23.49 -24.83 10.38
CA PRO A 79 -24.22 -25.62 9.39
C PRO A 79 -23.59 -25.60 7.99
N HIS A 80 -22.70 -24.65 7.71
CA HIS A 80 -22.12 -24.39 6.39
C HIS A 80 -20.60 -24.61 6.32
N VAL A 81 -19.95 -24.90 7.45
CA VAL A 81 -18.49 -25.07 7.56
C VAL A 81 -18.20 -26.41 8.27
N SER A 82 -17.59 -27.36 7.56
CA SER A 82 -17.40 -28.72 8.07
C SER A 82 -15.97 -29.11 8.40
N SER A 83 -14.97 -28.55 7.72
CA SER A 83 -13.56 -28.94 7.86
C SER A 83 -12.59 -27.78 8.09
N THR A 84 -13.04 -26.53 7.89
CA THR A 84 -12.22 -25.33 8.12
C THR A 84 -12.27 -24.94 9.59
N PRO A 85 -11.13 -24.65 10.24
CA PRO A 85 -11.08 -24.30 11.66
C PRO A 85 -11.82 -22.99 11.91
N ILE A 86 -12.55 -22.95 13.03
CA ILE A 86 -13.32 -21.79 13.46
C ILE A 86 -12.71 -21.21 14.73
N VAL A 87 -12.51 -19.89 14.70
CA VAL A 87 -12.13 -19.07 15.85
C VAL A 87 -13.29 -18.18 16.25
N ALA A 88 -13.64 -18.15 17.53
CA ALA A 88 -14.69 -17.28 18.06
C ALA A 88 -14.10 -16.04 18.72
N GLY A 89 -14.66 -14.87 18.42
CA GLY A 89 -14.43 -13.66 19.20
C GLY A 89 -15.18 -13.73 20.53
N VAL A 90 -14.48 -13.47 21.62
CA VAL A 90 -15.06 -13.46 22.96
C VAL A 90 -14.77 -12.12 23.62
N PHE A 91 -15.82 -11.48 24.11
CA PHE A 91 -15.72 -10.35 25.01
C PHE A 91 -15.33 -10.85 26.40
N ALA A 92 -14.22 -10.32 26.94
CA ALA A 92 -13.61 -10.82 28.17
C ALA A 92 -14.54 -10.73 29.39
N THR A 93 -15.49 -9.79 29.35
CA THR A 93 -16.53 -9.65 30.35
C THR A 93 -17.87 -10.06 29.78
N ASP A 94 -18.58 -10.94 30.49
CA ASP A 94 -19.87 -11.44 30.08
C ASP A 94 -20.85 -11.21 31.22
N PRO A 95 -21.90 -10.38 31.01
CA PRO A 95 -22.83 -10.01 32.08
C PRO A 95 -23.73 -11.16 32.51
N GLU A 96 -23.84 -12.24 31.72
CA GLU A 96 -24.76 -13.35 31.98
C GLU A 96 -24.08 -14.61 32.50
N LEU A 97 -22.84 -14.87 32.09
CA LEU A 97 -22.15 -16.12 32.36
C LEU A 97 -20.67 -15.90 32.72
N PRO A 98 -20.10 -16.67 33.66
CA PRO A 98 -18.66 -16.71 33.84
C PRO A 98 -17.94 -17.12 32.54
N VAL A 99 -16.80 -16.49 32.24
CA VAL A 99 -15.99 -16.74 31.03
C VAL A 99 -15.72 -18.23 30.81
N LYS A 100 -15.36 -18.98 31.86
CA LYS A 100 -15.16 -20.43 31.77
C LYS A 100 -16.37 -21.17 31.20
N LYS A 101 -17.60 -20.85 31.66
CA LYS A 101 -18.82 -21.48 31.14
C LYS A 101 -19.07 -21.09 29.68
N ARG A 102 -18.74 -19.85 29.29
CA ARG A 102 -18.80 -19.43 27.88
C ARG A 102 -17.85 -20.25 27.02
N LEU A 103 -16.60 -20.43 27.47
CA LEU A 103 -15.60 -21.24 26.79
C LEU A 103 -16.01 -22.73 26.69
N GLU A 104 -16.62 -23.31 27.73
CA GLU A 104 -17.17 -24.67 27.71
C GLU A 104 -18.25 -24.83 26.62
N ARG A 105 -19.16 -23.85 26.49
CA ARG A 105 -20.19 -23.84 25.44
C ARG A 105 -19.58 -23.77 24.05
N LEU A 106 -18.60 -22.90 23.84
CA LEU A 106 -17.89 -22.79 22.55
C LEU A 106 -17.11 -24.07 22.22
N LYS A 107 -16.50 -24.71 23.21
CA LYS A 107 -15.82 -26.00 23.04
C LYS A 107 -16.79 -27.09 22.58
N ALA A 108 -17.99 -27.14 23.18
CA ALA A 108 -19.03 -28.10 22.82
C ALA A 108 -19.54 -27.89 21.38
N LEU A 109 -19.42 -26.68 20.83
CA LEU A 109 -19.73 -26.36 19.44
C LEU A 109 -18.62 -26.73 18.45
N GLY A 110 -17.46 -27.22 18.92
CA GLY A 110 -16.33 -27.56 18.07
C GLY A 110 -15.46 -26.36 17.66
N VAL A 111 -15.59 -25.22 18.33
CA VAL A 111 -14.70 -24.06 18.12
C VAL A 111 -13.25 -24.47 18.46
N GLU A 112 -12.31 -24.19 17.56
CA GLU A 112 -10.91 -24.60 17.69
C GLU A 112 -10.04 -23.52 18.37
N GLY A 113 -10.41 -22.24 18.23
CA GLY A 113 -9.66 -21.14 18.82
C GLY A 113 -10.52 -19.98 19.31
N ILE A 114 -9.89 -19.11 20.12
CA ILE A 114 -10.51 -17.95 20.74
C ILE A 114 -9.65 -16.72 20.43
N THR A 115 -10.30 -15.60 20.14
CA THR A 115 -9.67 -14.28 20.05
C THR A 115 -10.41 -13.29 20.94
N ASN A 116 -9.68 -12.33 21.53
CA ASN A 116 -10.30 -11.19 22.20
C ASN A 116 -11.09 -10.37 21.19
N TRP A 117 -12.17 -9.76 21.67
CA TRP A 117 -13.15 -9.10 20.80
C TRP A 117 -12.53 -7.88 20.10
N PRO A 118 -12.27 -7.93 18.78
CA PRO A 118 -11.52 -6.89 18.08
C PRO A 118 -12.19 -5.52 18.09
N ALA A 119 -13.50 -5.52 18.28
CA ALA A 119 -14.32 -4.35 18.16
C ALA A 119 -13.95 -3.32 19.25
N ILE A 120 -13.77 -3.73 20.52
CA ILE A 120 -13.46 -2.79 21.62
C ILE A 120 -12.23 -1.92 21.34
N GLY A 121 -11.35 -2.41 20.48
CA GLY A 121 -10.15 -1.70 20.06
C GLY A 121 -10.32 -0.57 19.07
N PHE A 122 -11.51 -0.39 18.51
CA PHE A 122 -11.83 0.78 17.66
C PHE A 122 -12.41 1.93 18.48
N ILE A 123 -12.60 1.76 19.79
CA ILE A 123 -12.98 2.85 20.69
C ILE A 123 -11.71 3.51 21.21
N ASP A 124 -11.62 4.83 21.09
CA ASP A 124 -10.47 5.63 21.48
C ASP A 124 -10.80 6.70 22.53
N GLY A 125 -9.76 7.32 23.07
CA GLY A 125 -9.86 8.41 24.04
C GLY A 125 -10.47 8.01 25.39
N ALA A 126 -11.19 8.94 26.01
CA ALA A 126 -11.65 8.84 27.40
C ALA A 126 -12.52 7.61 27.70
N PHE A 127 -13.24 7.07 26.71
CA PHE A 127 -14.04 5.87 26.91
C PHE A 127 -13.16 4.62 27.02
N ARG A 128 -12.12 4.51 26.19
CA ARG A 128 -11.15 3.41 26.29
C ARG A 128 -10.42 3.48 27.64
N ASP A 129 -9.97 4.66 28.04
CA ASP A 129 -9.30 4.86 29.33
C ASP A 129 -10.18 4.42 30.52
N HIS A 130 -11.49 4.70 30.45
CA HIS A 130 -12.43 4.26 31.48
C HIS A 130 -12.61 2.73 31.49
N LEU A 131 -12.70 2.09 30.33
CA LEU A 131 -12.77 0.62 30.26
C LEU A 131 -11.51 -0.03 30.84
N GLU A 132 -10.33 0.51 30.55
CA GLU A 132 -9.06 0.04 31.14
C GLU A 132 -9.08 0.22 32.67
N ALA A 133 -9.51 1.39 33.18
CA ALA A 133 -9.58 1.68 34.61
C ALA A 133 -10.56 0.77 35.38
N GLU A 134 -11.65 0.35 34.74
CA GLU A 134 -12.62 -0.60 35.29
C GLU A 134 -12.17 -2.07 35.14
N GLY A 135 -10.95 -2.32 34.66
CA GLY A 135 -10.42 -3.67 34.46
C GLY A 135 -11.07 -4.42 33.29
N LEU A 136 -11.70 -3.71 32.36
CA LEU A 136 -12.34 -4.25 31.15
C LEU A 136 -11.42 -4.18 29.92
N GLY A 137 -10.14 -3.88 30.16
CA GLY A 137 -9.13 -3.70 29.13
C GLY A 137 -8.25 -4.93 28.91
N ILE A 138 -6.99 -4.69 28.55
CA ILE A 138 -6.10 -5.75 28.04
C ILE A 138 -5.82 -6.87 29.06
N GLU A 139 -5.77 -6.56 30.36
CA GLU A 139 -5.52 -7.56 31.40
C GLU A 139 -6.63 -8.62 31.46
N ALA A 140 -7.89 -8.20 31.33
CA ALA A 140 -9.02 -9.13 31.27
C ALA A 140 -9.00 -9.97 30.00
N GLU A 141 -8.61 -9.39 28.86
CA GLU A 141 -8.44 -10.10 27.60
C GLU A 141 -7.35 -11.18 27.70
N VAL A 142 -6.21 -10.85 28.31
CA VAL A 142 -5.12 -11.80 28.59
C VAL A 142 -5.59 -12.93 29.49
N ALA A 143 -6.26 -12.63 30.60
CA ALA A 143 -6.74 -13.65 31.54
C ALA A 143 -7.73 -14.62 30.86
N MET A 144 -8.64 -14.08 30.03
CA MET A 144 -9.57 -14.88 29.25
C MET A 144 -8.86 -15.77 28.22
N LEU A 145 -7.86 -15.25 27.51
CA LEU A 145 -7.07 -16.04 26.55
C LEU A 145 -6.22 -17.10 27.24
N GLN A 146 -5.62 -16.82 28.40
CA GLN A 146 -4.90 -17.82 29.20
C GLN A 146 -5.82 -18.97 29.62
N GLN A 147 -7.01 -18.65 30.15
CA GLN A 147 -8.02 -19.65 30.49
C GLN A 147 -8.45 -20.47 29.26
N ALA A 148 -8.60 -19.86 28.10
CA ALA A 148 -8.87 -20.58 26.85
C ALA A 148 -7.70 -21.51 26.46
N GLY A 149 -6.45 -21.05 26.61
CA GLY A 149 -5.25 -21.86 26.37
C GLY A 149 -5.19 -23.10 27.26
N GLU A 150 -5.48 -22.97 28.56
CA GLU A 150 -5.58 -24.08 29.52
C GLU A 150 -6.66 -25.09 29.14
N MET A 151 -7.77 -24.62 28.54
CA MET A 151 -8.85 -25.44 28.00
C MET A 151 -8.54 -26.02 26.60
N GLY A 152 -7.30 -25.82 26.12
CA GLY A 152 -6.77 -26.42 24.91
C GLY A 152 -7.21 -25.75 23.61
N PHE A 153 -7.80 -24.55 23.66
CA PHE A 153 -8.02 -23.73 22.45
C PHE A 153 -6.68 -23.29 21.84
N VAL A 154 -6.73 -22.82 20.60
CA VAL A 154 -5.71 -21.93 20.04
C VAL A 154 -6.07 -20.50 20.40
N THR A 155 -5.10 -19.72 20.86
CA THR A 155 -5.31 -18.36 21.35
C THR A 155 -4.77 -17.32 20.37
N PHE A 156 -5.60 -16.35 20.02
CA PHE A 156 -5.26 -15.24 19.13
C PHE A 156 -5.39 -13.92 19.86
N GLY A 157 -4.26 -13.26 20.15
CA GLY A 157 -4.25 -11.88 20.65
C GLY A 157 -4.44 -10.89 19.51
N PHE A 158 -5.60 -10.25 19.45
CA PHE A 158 -5.89 -9.13 18.56
C PHE A 158 -5.29 -7.86 19.16
N ALA A 159 -4.14 -7.44 18.63
CA ALA A 159 -3.33 -6.36 19.17
C ALA A 159 -3.59 -5.05 18.42
N LEU A 160 -3.88 -3.98 19.17
CA LEU A 160 -4.22 -2.66 18.63
C LEU A 160 -3.01 -1.71 18.65
N SER A 161 -2.13 -1.95 19.62
CA SER A 161 -0.89 -1.25 19.84
C SER A 161 0.30 -2.22 19.88
N ALA A 162 1.51 -1.67 19.83
CA ALA A 162 2.71 -2.45 20.05
C ALA A 162 2.75 -3.01 21.49
N GLU A 163 2.28 -2.23 22.48
CA GLU A 163 2.24 -2.64 23.90
C GLU A 163 1.30 -3.83 24.09
N ASP A 164 0.17 -3.84 23.39
CA ASP A 164 -0.76 -4.97 23.40
C ASP A 164 -0.11 -6.22 22.84
N ALA A 165 0.55 -6.09 21.68
CA ALA A 165 1.24 -7.20 21.01
C ALA A 165 2.30 -7.81 21.94
N CYS A 166 3.07 -6.96 22.63
CA CYS A 166 4.06 -7.38 23.62
C CYS A 166 3.42 -8.09 24.82
N THR A 167 2.31 -7.55 25.33
CA THR A 167 1.58 -8.11 26.48
C THR A 167 0.99 -9.49 26.16
N PHE A 168 0.35 -9.64 25.00
CA PHE A 168 -0.14 -10.94 24.53
C PHE A 168 1.01 -11.93 24.29
N ALA A 169 2.12 -11.49 23.69
CA ALA A 169 3.28 -12.35 23.47
C ALA A 169 3.89 -12.88 24.78
N LYS A 170 4.06 -12.02 25.80
CA LYS A 170 4.52 -12.41 27.15
C LYS A 170 3.56 -13.38 27.85
N SER A 171 2.28 -13.35 27.46
CA SER A 171 1.24 -14.24 27.98
C SER A 171 1.16 -15.58 27.24
N ASN A 172 2.10 -15.87 26.34
CA ASN A 172 2.21 -17.11 25.57
C ASN A 172 0.99 -17.42 24.69
N VAL A 173 0.37 -16.40 24.08
CA VAL A 173 -0.63 -16.66 23.03
C VAL A 173 0.00 -17.41 21.84
N ASP A 174 -0.78 -18.25 21.18
CA ASP A 174 -0.31 -19.03 20.02
C ASP A 174 -0.10 -18.14 18.78
N ALA A 175 -0.94 -17.11 18.64
CA ALA A 175 -0.99 -16.25 17.47
C ALA A 175 -1.32 -14.79 17.83
N LEU A 176 -0.90 -13.86 16.96
CA LEU A 176 -1.23 -12.44 17.01
C LEU A 176 -1.97 -12.02 15.74
N ILE A 177 -2.98 -11.18 15.90
CA ILE A 177 -3.65 -10.45 14.82
C ILE A 177 -3.29 -8.98 14.98
N LEU A 178 -2.43 -8.47 14.11
CA LEU A 178 -1.89 -7.10 14.17
C LEU A 178 -2.84 -6.13 13.50
N ASN A 179 -3.56 -5.34 14.29
CA ASN A 179 -4.51 -4.37 13.78
C ASN A 179 -3.83 -3.06 13.37
N VAL A 180 -3.86 -2.76 12.09
CA VAL A 180 -3.32 -1.51 11.54
C VAL A 180 -4.38 -0.43 11.29
N GLY A 181 -5.61 -0.64 11.73
CA GLY A 181 -6.68 0.37 11.74
C GLY A 181 -7.96 -0.06 11.03
N LEU A 182 -8.90 0.87 10.87
CA LEU A 182 -10.14 0.63 10.14
C LEU A 182 -9.90 0.52 8.64
N THR A 183 -10.66 -0.36 7.98
CA THR A 183 -10.58 -0.55 6.53
C THR A 183 -11.32 0.55 5.78
N PHE A 184 -10.55 1.40 5.09
CA PHE A 184 -11.06 2.46 4.24
C PHE A 184 -10.61 2.29 2.79
N GLU A 185 -11.50 2.66 1.87
CA GLU A 185 -11.11 2.86 0.47
C GLU A 185 -10.70 4.31 0.27
N MET A 186 -9.71 4.51 -0.60
CA MET A 186 -9.20 5.82 -0.93
C MET A 186 -8.78 5.85 -2.39
N ASP A 187 -9.25 6.86 -3.10
CA ASP A 187 -9.06 7.01 -4.55
C ASP A 187 -7.67 7.57 -4.89
N ASP A 188 -7.14 8.46 -4.04
CA ASP A 188 -5.80 9.00 -4.23
C ASP A 188 -4.74 7.93 -3.98
N ALA A 189 -4.05 7.53 -5.05
CA ALA A 189 -3.05 6.48 -5.01
C ALA A 189 -1.82 6.83 -4.17
N ILE A 190 -1.43 8.11 -4.13
CA ILE A 190 -0.27 8.57 -3.36
C ILE A 190 -0.62 8.59 -1.88
N GLU A 191 -1.77 9.15 -1.53
CA GLU A 191 -2.24 9.14 -0.14
C GLU A 191 -2.45 7.71 0.34
N LYS A 192 -3.01 6.82 -0.50
CA LYS A 192 -3.18 5.40 -0.14
C LYS A 192 -1.84 4.74 0.15
N ARG A 193 -0.85 4.99 -0.69
CA ARG A 193 0.50 4.49 -0.46
C ARG A 193 1.10 5.01 0.84
N ASN A 194 0.94 6.30 1.15
CA ASN A 194 1.43 6.88 2.39
C ASN A 194 0.77 6.24 3.62
N GLN A 195 -0.55 6.06 3.59
CA GLN A 195 -1.29 5.40 4.66
C GLN A 195 -0.91 3.92 4.83
N LEU A 196 -0.65 3.22 3.73
CA LEU A 196 -0.11 1.85 3.76
C LEU A 196 1.27 1.82 4.41
N GLN A 197 2.18 2.76 4.12
CA GLN A 197 3.50 2.82 4.77
C GLN A 197 3.42 3.11 6.27
N LEU A 198 2.47 3.95 6.71
CA LEU A 198 2.19 4.15 8.13
C LEU A 198 1.68 2.87 8.80
N SER A 199 0.78 2.16 8.13
CA SER A 199 0.27 0.86 8.60
C SER A 199 1.37 -0.20 8.70
N ILE A 200 2.28 -0.25 7.71
CA ILE A 200 3.48 -1.11 7.71
C ILE A 200 4.40 -0.75 8.89
N THR A 201 4.64 0.53 9.11
CA THR A 201 5.45 1.02 10.25
C THR A 201 4.85 0.55 11.58
N LYS A 202 3.55 0.75 11.77
CA LYS A 202 2.83 0.29 12.97
C LYS A 202 2.97 -1.21 13.18
N ALA A 203 2.81 -2.02 12.13
CA ALA A 203 2.98 -3.47 12.21
C ALA A 203 4.44 -3.89 12.51
N LYS A 204 5.44 -3.17 11.96
CA LYS A 204 6.86 -3.40 12.27
C LYS A 204 7.16 -3.11 13.74
N GLU A 205 6.63 -2.02 14.28
CA GLU A 205 6.79 -1.65 15.69
C GLU A 205 6.22 -2.75 16.61
N MET A 206 5.00 -3.23 16.32
CA MET A 206 4.39 -4.36 17.04
C MET A 206 5.29 -5.60 17.04
N LEU A 207 5.74 -6.03 15.86
CA LEU A 207 6.57 -7.24 15.73
C LEU A 207 7.96 -7.09 16.35
N THR A 208 8.53 -5.87 16.34
CA THR A 208 9.82 -5.60 16.98
C THR A 208 9.70 -5.80 18.49
N MET A 209 8.67 -5.23 19.12
CA MET A 209 8.49 -5.43 20.56
C MET A 209 8.14 -6.88 20.93
N VAL A 210 7.43 -7.60 20.06
CA VAL A 210 7.19 -9.04 20.23
C VAL A 210 8.50 -9.82 20.15
N HIS A 211 9.35 -9.52 19.17
CA HIS A 211 10.66 -10.17 19.02
C HIS A 211 11.51 -10.04 20.29
N ASP A 212 11.48 -8.88 20.94
CA ASP A 212 12.23 -8.61 22.18
C ASP A 212 11.73 -9.43 23.38
N THR A 213 10.54 -10.04 23.30
CA THR A 213 10.04 -10.98 24.33
C THR A 213 10.65 -12.39 24.20
N GLY A 214 11.29 -12.71 23.07
CA GLY A 214 11.79 -14.05 22.76
C GLY A 214 10.72 -15.03 22.26
N HIS A 215 9.44 -14.65 22.26
CA HIS A 215 8.34 -15.44 21.69
C HIS A 215 8.14 -15.14 20.21
N LYS A 216 7.78 -16.14 19.41
CA LYS A 216 7.52 -16.01 17.96
C LYS A 216 6.11 -16.50 17.61
N PRO A 217 5.08 -15.73 17.98
CA PRO A 217 3.70 -16.11 17.71
C PRO A 217 3.38 -16.05 16.21
N PHE A 218 2.45 -16.90 15.79
CA PHE A 218 1.93 -16.87 14.43
C PHE A 218 1.22 -15.53 14.16
N SER A 219 1.76 -14.74 13.25
CA SER A 219 1.33 -13.34 13.04
C SER A 219 0.52 -13.14 11.76
N LEU A 220 -0.69 -12.60 11.91
CA LEU A 220 -1.60 -12.19 10.84
C LEU A 220 -1.76 -10.67 10.84
N LEU A 221 -1.92 -10.06 9.67
CA LEU A 221 -2.29 -8.64 9.54
C LEU A 221 -3.81 -8.49 9.51
N TYR A 222 -4.34 -7.42 10.10
CA TYR A 222 -5.75 -7.06 10.00
C TYR A 222 -5.95 -5.56 9.76
N GLY A 223 -6.87 -5.23 8.86
CA GLY A 223 -7.39 -3.87 8.71
C GLY A 223 -6.48 -2.93 7.93
N GLY A 224 -6.61 -1.63 8.23
CA GLY A 224 -5.94 -0.51 7.54
C GLY A 224 -6.40 -0.34 6.10
N TYR A 225 -5.62 0.40 5.31
CA TYR A 225 -5.92 0.70 3.90
C TYR A 225 -5.67 -0.48 2.93
N VAL A 226 -5.60 -1.71 3.46
CA VAL A 226 -5.49 -2.94 2.68
C VAL A 226 -6.88 -3.30 2.16
N THR A 227 -7.09 -3.08 0.86
CA THR A 227 -8.37 -3.38 0.19
C THR A 227 -8.20 -4.28 -1.02
N LYS A 228 -6.96 -4.46 -1.48
CA LYS A 228 -6.59 -5.28 -2.63
C LYS A 228 -5.37 -6.15 -2.32
N PRO A 229 -5.16 -7.24 -3.08
CA PRO A 229 -3.99 -8.12 -2.91
C PRO A 229 -2.66 -7.38 -3.00
N GLU A 230 -2.54 -6.38 -3.87
CA GLU A 230 -1.31 -5.62 -4.06
C GLU A 230 -0.96 -4.78 -2.82
N ASP A 231 -1.96 -4.34 -2.07
CA ASP A 231 -1.75 -3.62 -0.82
C ASP A 231 -1.12 -4.55 0.22
N PHE A 232 -1.61 -5.81 0.32
CA PHE A 232 -1.08 -6.78 1.27
C PHE A 232 0.30 -7.33 0.85
N ASP A 233 0.54 -7.51 -0.45
CA ASP A 233 1.85 -7.87 -1.00
C ASP A 233 2.95 -6.86 -0.58
N GLU A 234 2.61 -5.57 -0.45
CA GLU A 234 3.54 -4.55 0.04
C GLU A 234 3.97 -4.80 1.51
N PHE A 235 3.07 -5.31 2.36
CA PHE A 235 3.44 -5.72 3.72
C PHE A 235 4.35 -6.93 3.70
N LEU A 236 4.02 -7.97 2.92
CA LEU A 236 4.80 -9.21 2.85
C LEU A 236 6.24 -9.00 2.38
N LYS A 237 6.48 -8.00 1.53
CA LYS A 237 7.84 -7.62 1.08
C LYS A 237 8.67 -6.97 2.18
N GLN A 238 8.04 -6.38 3.19
CA GLN A 238 8.71 -5.57 4.19
C GLN A 238 8.69 -6.18 5.60
N ILE A 239 7.78 -7.12 5.86
CA ILE A 239 7.48 -7.65 7.19
C ILE A 239 7.25 -9.17 7.10
N PRO A 240 7.83 -9.98 8.01
CA PRO A 240 7.61 -11.42 8.04
C PRO A 240 6.24 -11.78 8.65
N LEU A 241 5.19 -11.69 7.84
CA LEU A 241 3.82 -12.08 8.21
C LEU A 241 3.48 -13.46 7.65
N HIS A 242 2.57 -14.18 8.33
CA HIS A 242 2.11 -15.49 7.86
C HIS A 242 0.85 -15.40 7.00
N GLY A 243 0.13 -14.27 7.06
CA GLY A 243 -1.16 -14.16 6.41
C GLY A 243 -1.96 -12.91 6.75
N TYR A 244 -3.21 -12.90 6.31
CA TYR A 244 -4.15 -11.80 6.47
C TYR A 244 -5.44 -12.31 7.11
N ALA A 245 -5.95 -11.58 8.10
CA ALA A 245 -7.28 -11.76 8.67
C ALA A 245 -8.13 -10.54 8.32
N GLY A 246 -9.35 -10.73 7.82
CA GLY A 246 -10.21 -9.61 7.46
C GLY A 246 -11.69 -9.94 7.43
N GLY A 247 -12.53 -8.96 7.74
CA GLY A 247 -13.96 -8.99 7.47
C GLY A 247 -14.28 -8.07 6.29
N SER A 248 -14.17 -6.75 6.52
CA SER A 248 -14.52 -5.70 5.54
C SER A 248 -13.83 -5.80 4.18
N VAL A 249 -12.67 -6.45 4.08
CA VAL A 249 -11.97 -6.69 2.80
C VAL A 249 -12.67 -7.76 1.95
N PHE A 250 -13.26 -8.76 2.60
CA PHE A 250 -13.89 -9.90 1.91
C PHE A 250 -15.42 -9.79 1.84
N GLU A 251 -16.07 -9.16 2.83
CA GLU A 251 -17.54 -9.19 3.00
C GLU A 251 -18.22 -7.81 3.11
N ARG A 252 -17.64 -6.74 2.53
CA ARG A 252 -18.22 -5.37 2.60
C ARG A 252 -19.64 -5.29 2.01
N PHE A 253 -19.85 -6.02 0.91
CA PHE A 253 -21.16 -6.35 0.34
C PHE A 253 -21.11 -7.85 0.05
N PRO A 254 -21.80 -8.70 0.83
CA PRO A 254 -21.61 -10.16 0.84
C PRO A 254 -22.23 -10.82 -0.39
N VAL A 255 -21.72 -10.48 -1.57
CA VAL A 255 -22.02 -11.14 -2.84
C VAL A 255 -21.00 -12.25 -3.02
N GLU A 256 -21.48 -13.48 -3.22
CA GLU A 256 -20.65 -14.68 -3.40
C GLU A 256 -19.48 -14.47 -4.37
N GLN A 257 -19.74 -13.85 -5.53
CA GLN A 257 -18.70 -13.58 -6.52
C GLN A 257 -17.58 -12.66 -5.99
N ALA A 258 -17.92 -11.66 -5.18
CA ALA A 258 -16.94 -10.73 -4.63
C ALA A 258 -16.07 -11.40 -3.56
N ILE A 259 -16.68 -12.17 -2.66
CA ILE A 259 -15.96 -12.97 -1.65
C ILE A 259 -15.03 -13.95 -2.35
N ASN A 260 -15.54 -14.67 -3.35
CA ASN A 260 -14.78 -15.69 -4.07
C ASN A 260 -13.57 -15.09 -4.80
N ALA A 261 -13.76 -13.96 -5.48
CA ALA A 261 -12.67 -13.27 -6.16
C ALA A 261 -11.60 -12.78 -5.17
N GLN A 262 -12.02 -12.13 -4.08
CA GLN A 262 -11.10 -11.57 -3.09
C GLN A 262 -10.28 -12.65 -2.38
N VAL A 263 -10.93 -13.68 -1.82
CA VAL A 263 -10.22 -14.77 -1.11
C VAL A 263 -9.20 -15.45 -2.00
N LYS A 264 -9.58 -15.83 -3.24
CA LYS A 264 -8.66 -16.44 -4.20
C LYS A 264 -7.50 -15.52 -4.56
N SER A 265 -7.78 -14.24 -4.78
CA SER A 265 -6.74 -13.28 -5.16
C SER A 265 -5.70 -13.08 -4.04
N PHE A 266 -6.13 -13.05 -2.78
CA PHE A 266 -5.22 -12.99 -1.62
C PHE A 266 -4.41 -14.29 -1.44
N LYS A 267 -5.01 -15.47 -1.69
CA LYS A 267 -4.29 -16.76 -1.67
C LYS A 267 -3.21 -16.87 -2.75
N ASN A 268 -3.39 -16.19 -3.87
CA ASN A 268 -2.47 -16.25 -5.01
C ASN A 268 -1.34 -15.21 -4.96
N ILE A 269 -1.26 -14.39 -3.92
CA ILE A 269 -0.14 -13.45 -3.75
C ILE A 269 1.16 -14.25 -3.66
N PRO A 270 2.22 -13.85 -4.41
CA PRO A 270 3.53 -14.48 -4.28
C PRO A 270 4.02 -14.47 -2.83
N PHE A 271 4.03 -15.65 -2.20
CA PHE A 271 4.44 -15.78 -0.81
C PHE A 271 5.91 -16.20 -0.76
N PRO A 272 6.77 -15.50 -0.02
CA PRO A 272 8.19 -15.79 0.02
C PRO A 272 8.42 -17.17 0.68
N ASN A 273 8.54 -18.20 -0.16
CA ASN A 273 9.14 -19.47 0.22
C ASN A 273 10.65 -19.22 0.35
N THR A 274 11.25 -19.59 1.49
CA THR A 274 12.68 -19.37 1.81
C THR A 274 13.67 -20.03 0.83
N ASN A 275 13.21 -20.68 -0.24
CA ASN A 275 14.03 -21.42 -1.21
C ASN A 275 13.61 -21.20 -2.68
N ALA A 276 13.57 -19.96 -3.17
CA ALA A 276 13.47 -19.69 -4.61
C ALA A 276 14.64 -18.83 -5.11
N ASN A 277 15.50 -19.46 -5.92
CA ASN A 277 16.69 -18.89 -6.56
C ASN A 277 16.41 -17.52 -7.20
N THR A 278 17.02 -16.49 -6.64
CA THR A 278 16.91 -15.09 -7.06
C THR A 278 17.87 -14.78 -8.21
N LEU A 279 17.34 -14.21 -9.29
CA LEU A 279 18.09 -13.30 -10.15
C LEU A 279 18.81 -12.24 -9.29
N PRO A 280 19.97 -11.72 -9.69
CA PRO A 280 20.68 -10.72 -8.91
C PRO A 280 19.82 -9.45 -8.79
N ARG A 281 19.20 -9.28 -7.63
CA ARG A 281 18.34 -8.15 -7.25
C ARG A 281 19.01 -7.40 -6.12
N PHE A 282 19.02 -6.07 -6.21
CA PHE A 282 19.37 -5.21 -5.09
C PHE A 282 18.08 -4.55 -4.57
N GLY A 283 17.38 -5.26 -3.68
CA GLY A 283 15.99 -4.94 -3.33
C GLY A 283 15.08 -5.05 -4.57
N ASN A 284 14.34 -3.99 -4.87
CA ASN A 284 13.47 -3.91 -6.06
C ASN A 284 14.20 -3.42 -7.33
N LEU A 285 15.47 -3.01 -7.23
CA LEU A 285 16.25 -2.55 -8.37
C LEU A 285 16.83 -3.73 -9.16
N VAL A 286 16.71 -3.63 -10.49
CA VAL A 286 17.15 -4.66 -11.44
C VAL A 286 18.24 -4.07 -12.34
N GLY A 287 19.40 -4.75 -12.40
CA GLY A 287 20.51 -4.37 -13.26
C GLY A 287 21.77 -5.17 -12.92
N SER A 288 22.60 -5.44 -13.92
CA SER A 288 23.88 -6.14 -13.80
C SER A 288 25.04 -5.40 -14.48
N SER A 289 24.73 -4.32 -15.22
CA SER A 289 25.69 -3.42 -15.85
C SER A 289 26.62 -2.74 -14.83
N ALA A 290 27.82 -2.35 -15.27
CA ALA A 290 28.79 -1.66 -14.41
C ALA A 290 28.24 -0.35 -13.81
N PRO A 291 27.52 0.52 -14.56
CA PRO A 291 26.89 1.72 -14.00
C PRO A 291 25.90 1.40 -12.88
N MET A 292 25.09 0.35 -13.03
CA MET A 292 24.14 -0.07 -11.99
C MET A 292 24.81 -0.66 -10.76
N LYS A 293 25.89 -1.45 -10.93
CA LYS A 293 26.67 -1.96 -9.79
C LYS A 293 27.31 -0.84 -8.97
N ASN A 294 27.81 0.19 -9.65
CA ASN A 294 28.35 1.38 -8.99
C ASN A 294 27.25 2.14 -8.23
N LEU A 295 26.07 2.29 -8.84
CA LEU A 295 24.89 2.87 -8.18
C LEU A 295 24.50 2.09 -6.91
N PHE A 296 24.45 0.76 -6.97
CA PHE A 296 24.13 -0.08 -5.81
C PHE A 296 25.15 0.09 -4.68
N THR A 297 26.44 0.08 -5.02
CA THR A 297 27.53 0.30 -4.06
C THR A 297 27.42 1.67 -3.40
N LEU A 298 27.08 2.71 -4.17
CA LEU A 298 26.87 4.05 -3.65
C LEU A 298 25.67 4.10 -2.70
N ILE A 299 24.54 3.48 -3.07
CA ILE A 299 23.35 3.39 -2.19
C ILE A 299 23.70 2.70 -0.87
N GLN A 300 24.41 1.57 -0.90
CA GLN A 300 24.84 0.87 0.32
C GLN A 300 25.73 1.76 1.21
N LYS A 301 26.61 2.56 0.60
CA LYS A 301 27.50 3.45 1.33
C LYS A 301 26.75 4.63 1.97
N ILE A 302 25.76 5.20 1.31
CA ILE A 302 25.10 6.43 1.75
C ILE A 302 23.85 6.19 2.62
N ALA A 303 23.18 5.05 2.47
CA ALA A 303 21.95 4.75 3.19
C ALA A 303 22.08 4.78 4.73
N PRO A 304 23.19 4.31 5.34
CA PRO A 304 23.37 4.37 6.80
C PRO A 304 23.41 5.77 7.42
N TYR A 305 23.77 6.79 6.63
CA TYR A 305 23.99 8.15 7.13
C TYR A 305 22.72 9.00 7.08
N ASN A 306 22.48 9.82 8.10
CA ASN A 306 21.35 10.75 8.14
C ASN A 306 21.67 12.04 7.37
N VAL A 307 21.75 11.93 6.05
CA VAL A 307 22.01 13.05 5.13
C VAL A 307 20.93 13.13 4.06
N ASN A 308 20.70 14.35 3.57
CA ASN A 308 19.83 14.59 2.43
C ASN A 308 20.47 14.08 1.15
N VAL A 309 19.65 13.53 0.25
CA VAL A 309 20.12 12.97 -1.02
C VAL A 309 19.25 13.48 -2.16
N CYS A 310 19.90 14.05 -3.18
CA CYS A 310 19.27 14.40 -4.44
C CYS A 310 19.50 13.28 -5.46
N ILE A 311 18.42 12.72 -5.99
CA ILE A 311 18.41 11.67 -6.99
C ILE A 311 18.14 12.30 -8.35
N ASP A 312 19.17 12.40 -9.16
CA ASP A 312 19.14 12.97 -10.49
C ASP A 312 19.00 11.87 -11.55
N GLY A 313 18.08 12.05 -12.49
CA GLY A 313 17.89 11.11 -13.58
C GLY A 313 16.64 11.39 -14.41
N GLU A 314 16.69 10.99 -15.67
CA GLU A 314 15.59 11.17 -16.60
C GLU A 314 14.28 10.51 -16.11
N SER A 315 13.16 10.94 -16.69
CA SER A 315 11.87 10.31 -16.40
C SER A 315 11.89 8.82 -16.74
N GLY A 316 11.27 8.01 -15.89
CA GLY A 316 11.19 6.55 -16.08
C GLY A 316 12.46 5.75 -15.78
N THR A 317 13.51 6.35 -15.19
CA THR A 317 14.76 5.65 -14.83
C THR A 317 14.68 4.81 -13.54
N GLY A 318 13.66 5.07 -12.69
CA GLY A 318 13.46 4.39 -11.40
C GLY A 318 13.89 5.17 -10.16
N LYS A 319 13.81 6.52 -10.18
CA LYS A 319 14.19 7.39 -9.05
C LYS A 319 13.54 7.01 -7.73
N GLU A 320 12.23 6.74 -7.76
CA GLU A 320 11.50 6.32 -6.57
C GLU A 320 12.00 4.97 -5.99
N LEU A 321 12.39 4.02 -6.84
CA LEU A 321 12.97 2.74 -6.40
C LEU A 321 14.31 2.95 -5.71
N VAL A 322 15.13 3.89 -6.19
CA VAL A 322 16.38 4.28 -5.54
C VAL A 322 16.11 4.92 -4.18
N ALA A 323 15.16 5.85 -4.10
CA ALA A 323 14.78 6.49 -2.84
C ALA A 323 14.29 5.48 -1.79
N ASN A 324 13.40 4.58 -2.21
CA ASN A 324 12.90 3.50 -1.36
C ASN A 324 14.04 2.60 -0.86
N GLN A 325 14.98 2.24 -1.73
CA GLN A 325 16.11 1.39 -1.34
C GLN A 325 17.08 2.09 -0.39
N ILE A 326 17.30 3.40 -0.55
CA ILE A 326 18.06 4.20 0.43
C ILE A 326 17.39 4.16 1.80
N HIS A 327 16.06 4.31 1.85
CA HIS A 327 15.31 4.23 3.09
C HIS A 327 15.39 2.85 3.75
N LEU A 328 15.17 1.76 2.99
CA LEU A 328 15.19 0.38 3.49
C LEU A 328 16.56 -0.05 4.06
N LEU A 329 17.64 0.55 3.57
CA LEU A 329 19.01 0.30 4.05
C LEU A 329 19.48 1.29 5.11
N SER A 330 18.63 2.23 5.52
CA SER A 330 18.94 3.22 6.54
C SER A 330 18.57 2.74 7.94
N PRO A 331 19.05 3.41 9.00
CA PRO A 331 18.57 3.18 10.37
C PRO A 331 17.07 3.48 10.53
N ARG A 332 16.46 4.21 9.58
CA ARG A 332 15.04 4.60 9.59
C ARG A 332 14.13 3.61 8.85
N LYS A 333 14.62 2.44 8.44
CA LYS A 333 13.87 1.42 7.66
C LYS A 333 12.58 0.90 8.32
N SER A 334 12.46 1.07 9.63
CA SER A 334 11.28 0.73 10.43
C SER A 334 10.30 1.88 10.58
N HIS A 335 10.67 3.10 10.20
CA HIS A 335 9.86 4.31 10.27
C HIS A 335 9.21 4.63 8.92
N PRO A 336 8.28 5.60 8.86
CA PRO A 336 7.52 5.88 7.64
C PRO A 336 8.41 6.33 6.48
N PHE A 337 8.07 5.90 5.27
CA PHE A 337 8.59 6.42 4.01
C PHE A 337 7.45 7.13 3.28
N ILE A 338 7.35 8.45 3.47
CA ILE A 338 6.26 9.27 2.92
C ILE A 338 6.71 9.85 1.59
N THR A 339 5.87 9.73 0.56
CA THR A 339 6.15 10.25 -0.78
C THR A 339 5.25 11.44 -1.12
N VAL A 340 5.83 12.40 -1.82
CA VAL A 340 5.16 13.61 -2.29
C VAL A 340 5.58 13.87 -3.73
N ASN A 341 4.62 13.95 -4.66
CA ASN A 341 4.87 14.50 -5.98
C ASN A 341 4.69 16.03 -5.90
N CYS A 342 5.78 16.76 -6.08
CA CYS A 342 5.79 18.22 -5.94
C CYS A 342 5.06 18.93 -7.09
N GLY A 343 5.09 18.37 -8.30
CA GLY A 343 4.39 18.92 -9.47
C GLY A 343 2.87 18.74 -9.44
N ALA A 344 2.38 17.81 -8.61
CA ALA A 344 0.95 17.54 -8.46
C ALA A 344 0.25 18.45 -7.43
N ILE A 345 0.98 19.19 -6.60
CA ILE A 345 0.41 20.02 -5.54
C ILE A 345 0.12 21.42 -6.09
N PRO A 346 -1.15 21.89 -6.09
CA PRO A 346 -1.47 23.26 -6.42
C PRO A 346 -0.81 24.22 -5.42
N ASP A 347 -0.31 25.36 -5.90
CA ASP A 347 0.44 26.32 -5.07
C ASP A 347 -0.35 26.78 -3.83
N THR A 348 -1.68 26.89 -3.97
CA THR A 348 -2.60 27.27 -2.88
C THR A 348 -2.75 26.22 -1.78
N LEU A 349 -2.37 24.96 -2.03
CA LEU A 349 -2.50 23.85 -1.09
C LEU A 349 -1.16 23.39 -0.51
N VAL A 350 -0.04 23.94 -0.99
CA VAL A 350 1.33 23.57 -0.58
C VAL A 350 1.50 23.53 0.93
N GLU A 351 1.12 24.61 1.63
CA GLU A 351 1.28 24.67 3.09
C GLU A 351 0.40 23.63 3.81
N SER A 352 -0.83 23.43 3.33
CA SER A 352 -1.78 22.49 3.92
C SER A 352 -1.37 21.04 3.73
N GLU A 353 -0.76 20.71 2.59
CA GLU A 353 -0.26 19.36 2.31
C GLU A 353 1.04 19.11 3.07
N PHE A 354 2.04 20.00 2.99
CA PHE A 354 3.31 19.78 3.67
C PHE A 354 3.21 19.84 5.19
N PHE A 355 2.48 20.82 5.74
CA PHE A 355 2.49 21.14 7.17
C PHE A 355 1.20 20.78 7.90
N GLY A 356 0.12 20.52 7.17
CA GLY A 356 -1.18 20.21 7.76
C GLY A 356 -1.94 21.46 8.19
N TYR A 357 -3.13 21.25 8.75
CA TYR A 357 -3.99 22.32 9.20
C TYR A 357 -4.81 21.93 10.43
N GLU A 358 -5.11 22.93 11.25
CA GLU A 358 -6.02 22.78 12.39
C GLU A 358 -7.48 22.95 11.97
N LYS A 359 -8.39 22.45 12.81
CA LYS A 359 -9.83 22.66 12.60
C LYS A 359 -10.14 24.15 12.52
N GLY A 360 -10.88 24.55 11.48
CA GLY A 360 -11.27 25.94 11.26
C GLY A 360 -10.21 26.83 10.59
N ALA A 361 -9.09 26.26 10.13
CA ALA A 361 -8.04 27.02 9.43
C ALA A 361 -8.53 27.69 8.14
N PHE A 362 -9.51 27.09 7.45
CA PHE A 362 -10.18 27.64 6.27
C PHE A 362 -11.60 27.06 6.14
N THR A 363 -12.41 27.64 5.25
CA THR A 363 -13.77 27.18 4.97
C THR A 363 -13.75 25.73 4.48
N GLY A 364 -14.26 24.79 5.28
CA GLY A 364 -14.23 23.35 4.99
C GLY A 364 -13.25 22.53 5.84
N ALA A 365 -12.40 23.17 6.66
CA ALA A 365 -11.51 22.50 7.60
C ALA A 365 -12.28 21.97 8.83
N ALA A 366 -13.12 20.95 8.63
CA ALA A 366 -13.98 20.38 9.67
C ALA A 366 -13.21 19.63 10.77
N MET A 367 -12.03 19.08 10.42
CA MET A 367 -11.15 18.30 11.28
C MET A 367 -9.69 18.72 11.07
N ARG A 368 -8.83 18.43 12.05
CA ARG A 368 -7.37 18.57 11.90
C ARG A 368 -6.87 17.56 10.88
N ARG A 369 -5.91 17.96 10.04
CA ARG A 369 -5.20 17.05 9.12
C ARG A 369 -3.69 17.21 9.30
N GLN A 370 -3.00 16.09 9.51
CA GLN A 370 -1.55 16.06 9.61
C GLN A 370 -0.92 16.32 8.23
N GLY A 371 0.15 17.12 8.21
CA GLY A 371 0.93 17.36 7.00
C GLY A 371 1.95 16.26 6.72
N LYS A 372 2.50 16.21 5.50
CA LYS A 372 3.49 15.21 5.09
C LYS A 372 4.74 15.19 5.98
N PHE A 373 5.17 16.34 6.50
CA PHE A 373 6.30 16.39 7.45
C PHE A 373 5.98 15.72 8.80
N GLU A 374 4.76 15.90 9.31
CA GLU A 374 4.31 15.25 10.53
C GLU A 374 4.18 13.73 10.32
N LEU A 375 3.62 13.32 9.19
CA LEU A 375 3.52 11.89 8.81
C LEU A 375 4.89 11.24 8.62
N ALA A 376 5.89 12.00 8.17
CA ALA A 376 7.24 11.50 7.92
C ALA A 376 8.17 11.61 9.15
N ASN A 377 7.66 12.09 10.30
CA ASN A 377 8.48 12.29 11.49
C ASN A 377 9.20 11.00 11.90
N LYS A 378 10.49 11.10 12.25
CA LYS A 378 11.44 9.98 12.47
C LYS A 378 11.74 9.11 11.25
N GLY A 379 10.94 9.24 10.20
CA GLY A 379 11.05 8.54 8.93
C GLY A 379 11.80 9.32 7.86
N THR A 380 11.38 9.11 6.62
CA THR A 380 11.97 9.71 5.42
C THR A 380 10.86 10.31 4.57
N LEU A 381 11.07 11.55 4.12
CA LEU A 381 10.21 12.24 3.17
C LEU A 381 10.88 12.23 1.79
N PHE A 382 10.23 11.61 0.81
CA PHE A 382 10.66 11.58 -0.57
C PHE A 382 9.88 12.61 -1.39
N LEU A 383 10.60 13.61 -1.92
CA LEU A 383 10.08 14.69 -2.74
C LEU A 383 10.38 14.40 -4.21
N ASP A 384 9.42 13.84 -4.94
CA ASP A 384 9.56 13.61 -6.38
C ASP A 384 9.23 14.88 -7.17
N GLU A 385 9.88 15.02 -8.32
CA GLU A 385 9.73 16.19 -9.22
C GLU A 385 9.98 17.53 -8.51
N ILE A 386 11.01 17.60 -7.65
CA ILE A 386 11.32 18.79 -6.83
C ILE A 386 11.54 20.07 -7.65
N ALA A 387 11.96 19.93 -8.90
CA ALA A 387 12.16 21.04 -9.83
C ALA A 387 10.88 21.80 -10.16
N ASP A 388 9.71 21.18 -9.97
CA ASP A 388 8.40 21.75 -10.32
C ASP A 388 7.77 22.55 -9.16
N LEU A 389 8.48 22.68 -8.02
CA LEU A 389 8.04 23.52 -6.92
C LEU A 389 8.01 25.00 -7.31
N SER A 390 6.91 25.67 -6.96
CA SER A 390 6.81 27.12 -7.05
C SER A 390 7.84 27.82 -6.15
N PRO A 391 8.17 29.11 -6.40
CA PRO A 391 9.05 29.87 -5.51
C PRO A 391 8.54 29.96 -4.07
N HIS A 392 7.21 30.01 -3.88
CA HIS A 392 6.58 30.00 -2.55
C HIS A 392 6.80 28.66 -1.85
N ALA A 393 6.57 27.55 -2.55
CA ALA A 393 6.78 26.21 -2.01
C ALA A 393 8.26 25.93 -1.69
N GLN A 394 9.19 26.42 -2.51
CA GLN A 394 10.62 26.36 -2.24
C GLN A 394 10.99 27.09 -0.93
N ALA A 395 10.41 28.28 -0.70
CA ALA A 395 10.65 29.03 0.54
C ALA A 395 10.06 28.32 1.77
N ALA A 396 8.85 27.79 1.65
CA ALA A 396 8.17 27.02 2.69
C ALA A 396 8.98 25.76 3.08
N LEU A 397 9.44 25.01 2.07
CA LEU A 397 10.26 23.82 2.28
C LEU A 397 11.60 24.16 2.95
N LEU A 398 12.29 25.20 2.46
CA LEU A 398 13.56 25.65 3.03
C LEU A 398 13.44 25.97 4.53
N ARG A 399 12.35 26.63 4.93
CA ARG A 399 12.10 27.01 6.31
C ARG A 399 12.08 25.79 7.23
N VAL A 400 11.35 24.75 6.86
CA VAL A 400 11.27 23.53 7.68
C VAL A 400 12.58 22.77 7.72
N ILE A 401 13.33 22.74 6.61
CA ILE A 401 14.66 22.11 6.56
C ILE A 401 15.65 22.82 7.49
N GLN A 402 15.57 24.15 7.59
CA GLN A 402 16.46 24.93 8.43
C GLN A 402 16.07 24.90 9.91
N GLN A 403 14.78 24.98 10.21
CA GLN A 403 14.28 25.11 11.58
C GLN A 403 14.09 23.74 12.26
N GLY A 404 13.81 22.68 11.50
CA GLY A 404 13.48 21.36 12.06
C GLY A 404 12.13 21.34 12.77
N GLU A 405 11.24 22.27 12.46
CA GLU A 405 9.91 22.41 13.04
C GLU A 405 8.90 22.86 11.97
N ILE A 406 7.64 22.49 12.16
CA ILE A 406 6.52 22.89 11.31
C ILE A 406 5.49 23.69 12.12
N VAL A 407 4.75 24.55 11.43
CA VAL A 407 3.57 25.22 11.96
C VAL A 407 2.41 24.88 11.04
N THR A 408 1.36 24.26 11.57
CA THR A 408 0.14 23.95 10.82
C THR A 408 -0.59 25.23 10.44
N LEU A 409 -1.32 25.22 9.32
CA LEU A 409 -2.22 26.33 8.96
C LEU A 409 -3.27 26.52 10.06
N GLY A 410 -3.43 27.77 10.52
CA GLY A 410 -4.31 28.11 11.64
C GLY A 410 -3.77 27.70 13.01
N GLY A 411 -2.64 27.01 13.08
CA GLY A 411 -1.92 26.69 14.31
C GLY A 411 -0.93 27.78 14.70
N GLN A 412 -0.66 27.91 16.00
CA GLN A 412 0.35 28.85 16.52
C GLN A 412 1.55 28.16 17.14
N LYS A 413 1.47 26.84 17.39
CA LYS A 413 2.51 26.09 18.10
C LYS A 413 3.46 25.42 17.10
N PRO A 414 4.76 25.76 17.11
CA PRO A 414 5.76 25.00 16.37
C PRO A 414 5.83 23.56 16.87
N THR A 415 5.91 22.62 15.95
CA THR A 415 6.03 21.19 16.23
C THR A 415 7.36 20.69 15.67
N PRO A 416 8.30 20.23 16.51
CA PRO A 416 9.59 19.73 16.03
C PRO A 416 9.39 18.44 15.23
N VAL A 417 10.09 18.34 14.10
CA VAL A 417 10.07 17.18 13.21
C VAL A 417 11.50 16.74 12.89
N ASP A 418 11.71 15.43 12.92
CA ASP A 418 12.99 14.81 12.61
C ASP A 418 12.86 13.98 11.34
N VAL A 419 13.05 14.61 10.18
CA VAL A 419 12.77 14.01 8.87
C VAL A 419 14.05 13.97 8.03
N ARG A 420 14.38 12.78 7.52
CA ARG A 420 15.40 12.64 6.46
C ARG A 420 14.76 12.96 5.12
N ILE A 421 15.39 13.83 4.31
CA ILE A 421 14.83 14.20 3.01
C ILE A 421 15.59 13.51 1.89
N LEU A 422 14.85 12.85 1.02
CA LEU A 422 15.33 12.42 -0.28
C LEU A 422 14.54 13.23 -1.32
N CYS A 423 15.19 13.80 -2.32
CA CYS A 423 14.49 14.46 -3.42
C CYS A 423 14.89 13.83 -4.75
N ALA A 424 14.02 13.97 -5.74
CA ALA A 424 14.26 13.52 -7.09
C ALA A 424 13.91 14.63 -8.09
N SER A 425 14.72 14.73 -9.14
CA SER A 425 14.48 15.64 -10.25
C SER A 425 14.69 14.93 -11.59
N ASN A 426 13.87 15.28 -12.57
CA ASN A 426 14.08 14.97 -13.99
C ASN A 426 14.76 16.12 -14.76
N GLN A 427 14.91 17.28 -14.12
CA GLN A 427 15.57 18.47 -14.65
C GLN A 427 16.89 18.72 -13.92
N ASN A 428 17.84 19.36 -14.60
CA ASN A 428 19.10 19.75 -13.97
C ASN A 428 18.86 20.93 -13.01
N LEU A 429 18.89 20.66 -11.70
CA LEU A 429 18.66 21.66 -10.66
C LEU A 429 19.73 22.76 -10.64
N GLU A 430 20.99 22.44 -10.94
CA GLU A 430 22.07 23.44 -11.01
C GLU A 430 21.76 24.49 -12.07
N LYS A 431 21.31 24.02 -13.25
CA LYS A 431 20.88 24.90 -14.34
C LYS A 431 19.68 25.75 -13.94
N LEU A 432 18.69 25.19 -13.23
CA LEU A 432 17.53 25.95 -12.75
C LEU A 432 17.90 27.02 -11.71
N VAL A 433 18.96 26.78 -10.92
CA VAL A 433 19.52 27.78 -10.02
C VAL A 433 20.15 28.93 -10.81
N GLU A 434 20.95 28.63 -11.84
CA GLU A 434 21.54 29.64 -12.73
C GLU A 434 20.47 30.46 -13.46
N GLU A 435 19.36 29.84 -13.85
CA GLU A 435 18.22 30.49 -14.49
C GLU A 435 17.32 31.27 -13.49
N GLY A 436 17.62 31.24 -12.19
CA GLY A 436 16.84 31.91 -11.14
C GLY A 436 15.47 31.28 -10.85
N LYS A 437 15.21 30.07 -11.36
CA LYS A 437 13.94 29.33 -11.18
C LYS A 437 13.94 28.45 -9.94
N PHE A 438 15.12 28.09 -9.45
CA PHE A 438 15.29 27.31 -8.22
C PHE A 438 16.20 28.04 -7.25
N ARG A 439 15.84 28.06 -5.97
CA ARG A 439 16.64 28.78 -4.98
C ARG A 439 17.95 28.07 -4.68
N VAL A 440 19.03 28.84 -4.72
CA VAL A 440 20.40 28.38 -4.44
C VAL A 440 20.55 27.81 -3.02
N ASP A 441 19.91 28.45 -2.03
CA ASP A 441 19.98 28.05 -0.62
C ASP A 441 19.29 26.69 -0.37
N LEU A 442 18.14 26.47 -1.01
CA LEU A 442 17.43 25.19 -0.98
C LEU A 442 18.22 24.09 -1.69
N TYR A 443 18.80 24.39 -2.86
CA TYR A 443 19.63 23.44 -3.61
C TYR A 443 20.77 22.89 -2.75
N PHE A 444 21.54 23.75 -2.07
CA PHE A 444 22.65 23.30 -1.22
C PHE A 444 22.19 22.50 0.01
N ARG A 445 20.98 22.73 0.50
CA ARG A 445 20.41 21.96 1.62
C ARG A 445 19.89 20.58 1.22
N LEU A 446 19.40 20.44 -0.01
CA LEU A 446 18.89 19.17 -0.53
C LEU A 446 19.99 18.29 -1.13
N SER A 447 20.98 18.91 -1.78
CA SER A 447 22.02 18.24 -2.57
C SER A 447 23.28 17.93 -1.77
N THR A 448 23.17 17.51 -0.49
CA THR A 448 24.35 17.08 0.30
C THR A 448 25.08 15.92 -0.38
N ILE A 449 24.30 14.99 -0.94
CA ILE A 449 24.79 13.91 -1.80
C ILE A 449 23.94 13.89 -3.07
N ILE A 450 24.57 13.78 -4.23
CA ILE A 450 23.89 13.64 -5.52
C ILE A 450 24.11 12.22 -6.04
N ILE A 451 23.01 11.51 -6.34
CA ILE A 451 23.02 10.20 -6.96
C ILE A 451 22.45 10.33 -8.36
N LYS A 452 23.28 10.06 -9.37
CA LYS A 452 22.87 10.07 -10.79
C LYS A 452 22.45 8.66 -11.22
N ILE A 453 21.24 8.52 -11.74
CA ILE A 453 20.76 7.26 -12.33
C ILE A 453 21.02 7.27 -13.83
N PRO A 454 21.77 6.30 -14.37
CA PRO A 454 22.04 6.24 -15.79
C PRO A 454 20.76 5.96 -16.59
N PRO A 455 20.53 6.66 -17.72
CA PRO A 455 19.44 6.35 -18.62
C PRO A 455 19.62 4.97 -19.25
N LEU A 456 18.53 4.35 -19.68
CA LEU A 456 18.53 2.95 -20.15
C LEU A 456 19.47 2.74 -21.35
N ARG A 457 19.62 3.73 -22.22
CA ARG A 457 20.59 3.71 -23.34
C ARG A 457 22.05 3.56 -22.92
N GLU A 458 22.43 4.04 -21.73
CA GLU A 458 23.78 3.89 -21.17
C GLU A 458 23.97 2.56 -20.42
N ARG A 459 22.89 1.79 -20.26
CA ARG A 459 22.86 0.47 -19.63
C ARG A 459 22.05 -0.54 -20.42
N SER A 460 22.20 -0.55 -21.75
CA SER A 460 21.46 -1.45 -22.66
C SER A 460 21.69 -2.94 -22.35
N GLY A 461 22.82 -3.29 -21.72
CA GLY A 461 23.08 -4.63 -21.19
C GLY A 461 22.09 -5.12 -20.14
N ASP A 462 21.36 -4.21 -19.48
CA ASP A 462 20.32 -4.54 -18.49
C ASP A 462 18.95 -4.85 -19.13
N VAL A 463 18.74 -4.51 -20.42
CA VAL A 463 17.44 -4.67 -21.11
C VAL A 463 16.92 -6.12 -21.04
N PRO A 464 17.72 -7.17 -21.32
CA PRO A 464 17.22 -8.54 -21.23
C PRO A 464 16.70 -8.91 -19.84
N LEU A 465 17.43 -8.50 -18.79
CA LEU A 465 17.06 -8.77 -17.42
C LEU A 465 15.78 -8.03 -17.01
N LEU A 466 15.64 -6.77 -17.45
CA LEU A 466 14.43 -5.97 -17.25
C LEU A 466 13.23 -6.60 -17.97
N VAL A 467 13.37 -7.02 -19.22
CA VAL A 467 12.31 -7.67 -20.00
C VAL A 467 11.85 -8.96 -19.31
N SER A 468 12.78 -9.83 -18.89
CA SER A 468 12.42 -11.05 -18.15
C SER A 468 11.64 -10.75 -16.88
N ASN A 469 12.06 -9.73 -16.12
CA ASN A 469 11.38 -9.33 -14.89
C ASN A 469 9.97 -8.74 -15.17
N ILE A 470 9.82 -7.95 -16.22
CA ILE A 470 8.53 -7.38 -16.65
C ILE A 470 7.58 -8.50 -17.09
N LEU A 471 8.04 -9.44 -17.92
CA LEU A 471 7.22 -10.57 -18.37
C LEU A 471 6.74 -11.44 -17.22
N ALA A 472 7.61 -11.71 -16.23
CA ALA A 472 7.21 -12.46 -15.04
C ALA A 472 6.08 -11.76 -14.26
N LYS A 473 6.16 -10.44 -14.11
CA LYS A 473 5.08 -9.64 -13.47
C LYS A 473 3.79 -9.67 -14.28
N LEU A 474 3.89 -9.50 -15.60
CA LEU A 474 2.72 -9.48 -16.49
C LEU A 474 2.06 -10.87 -16.59
N SER A 475 2.86 -11.94 -16.50
CA SER A 475 2.37 -13.32 -16.56
C SER A 475 1.39 -13.58 -15.41
N ILE A 476 1.76 -13.17 -14.20
CA ILE A 476 0.90 -13.25 -13.01
C ILE A 476 -0.30 -12.31 -13.15
N LYS A 477 -0.06 -11.05 -13.54
CA LYS A 477 -1.10 -10.01 -13.60
C LYS A 477 -2.22 -10.32 -14.60
N PHE A 478 -1.90 -10.92 -15.74
CA PHE A 478 -2.87 -11.21 -16.80
C PHE A 478 -3.30 -12.67 -16.86
N ASP A 479 -2.82 -13.51 -15.92
CA ASP A 479 -3.01 -14.96 -15.96
C ASP A 479 -2.65 -15.56 -17.34
N LYS A 480 -1.57 -15.04 -17.94
CA LYS A 480 -1.06 -15.45 -19.25
C LYS A 480 0.30 -16.11 -19.08
N LYS A 481 0.55 -17.18 -19.83
CA LYS A 481 1.88 -17.81 -19.87
C LYS A 481 2.83 -16.99 -20.74
N LEU A 482 3.59 -16.06 -20.14
CA LEU A 482 4.60 -15.24 -20.83
C LEU A 482 6.00 -15.76 -20.48
N ILE A 483 6.67 -16.39 -21.44
CA ILE A 483 7.95 -17.10 -21.24
C ILE A 483 9.14 -16.24 -21.71
N GLY A 484 8.95 -15.38 -22.71
CA GLY A 484 10.05 -14.58 -23.25
C GLY A 484 9.67 -13.71 -24.43
N VAL A 485 10.70 -13.18 -25.09
CA VAL A 485 10.61 -12.51 -26.39
C VAL A 485 11.52 -13.20 -27.38
N THR A 486 11.22 -13.09 -28.67
CA THR A 486 12.11 -13.60 -29.73
C THR A 486 13.45 -12.85 -29.74
N ASN A 487 14.52 -13.48 -30.25
CA ASN A 487 15.84 -12.84 -30.39
C ASN A 487 15.76 -11.55 -31.23
N SER A 488 15.01 -11.58 -32.34
CA SER A 488 14.80 -10.40 -33.19
C SER A 488 14.11 -9.25 -32.46
N PHE A 489 13.15 -9.54 -31.58
CA PHE A 489 12.54 -8.51 -30.75
C PHE A 489 13.53 -7.99 -29.70
N MET A 490 14.25 -8.89 -29.02
CA MET A 490 15.26 -8.52 -28.03
C MET A 490 16.34 -7.60 -28.60
N ASP A 491 16.83 -7.86 -29.82
CA ASP A 491 17.85 -7.04 -30.46
C ASP A 491 17.31 -5.63 -30.78
N ARG A 492 16.06 -5.53 -31.27
CA ARG A 492 15.39 -4.24 -31.44
C ARG A 492 15.19 -3.50 -30.12
N LEU A 493 14.88 -4.21 -29.03
CA LEU A 493 14.73 -3.61 -27.71
C LEU A 493 16.07 -3.10 -27.17
N LYS A 494 17.19 -3.81 -27.37
CA LYS A 494 18.52 -3.37 -26.92
C LYS A 494 19.02 -2.13 -27.65
N ASN A 495 18.69 -1.98 -28.93
CA ASN A 495 19.21 -0.91 -29.78
C ASN A 495 18.37 0.38 -29.74
N ASN A 496 17.18 0.34 -29.14
CA ASN A 496 16.34 1.53 -28.99
C ASN A 496 16.94 2.53 -27.98
N HIS A 497 16.71 3.83 -28.19
CA HIS A 497 17.20 4.92 -27.36
C HIS A 497 16.49 5.05 -26.01
N TRP A 498 15.25 4.56 -25.89
CA TRP A 498 14.45 4.58 -24.65
C TRP A 498 14.41 5.94 -23.94
N THR A 499 13.85 6.95 -24.60
CA THR A 499 13.72 8.31 -24.04
C THR A 499 12.87 8.36 -22.77
N GLY A 500 11.88 7.48 -22.63
CA GLY A 500 11.12 7.27 -21.39
C GLY A 500 11.67 6.14 -20.51
N ASN A 501 12.90 5.68 -20.80
CA ASN A 501 13.67 4.72 -20.02
C ASN A 501 12.90 3.42 -19.72
N VAL A 502 12.95 2.94 -18.48
CA VAL A 502 12.35 1.67 -18.07
C VAL A 502 10.81 1.73 -18.13
N ARG A 503 10.21 2.91 -17.88
CA ARG A 503 8.75 3.11 -17.99
C ARG A 503 8.26 2.91 -19.41
N GLU A 504 8.99 3.43 -20.40
CA GLU A 504 8.69 3.21 -21.82
C GLU A 504 8.86 1.73 -22.21
N LEU A 505 9.95 1.09 -21.77
CA LEU A 505 10.18 -0.34 -21.99
C LEU A 505 9.01 -1.19 -21.45
N GLU A 506 8.60 -0.94 -20.20
CA GLU A 506 7.49 -1.65 -19.57
C GLU A 506 6.16 -1.46 -20.32
N GLN A 507 5.87 -0.24 -20.78
CA GLN A 507 4.69 0.05 -21.60
C GLN A 507 4.72 -0.73 -22.93
N VAL A 508 5.87 -0.75 -23.61
CA VAL A 508 6.04 -1.47 -24.87
C VAL A 508 5.83 -2.97 -24.66
N ILE A 509 6.45 -3.58 -23.65
CA ILE A 509 6.29 -5.01 -23.37
C ILE A 509 4.85 -5.34 -22.96
N THR A 510 4.23 -4.50 -22.11
CA THR A 510 2.83 -4.68 -21.67
C THR A 510 1.88 -4.67 -22.85
N ARG A 511 2.05 -3.73 -23.79
CA ARG A 511 1.23 -3.65 -25.00
C ARG A 511 1.31 -4.93 -25.84
N HIS A 512 2.51 -5.47 -26.01
CA HIS A 512 2.67 -6.71 -26.79
C HIS A 512 2.14 -7.93 -26.04
N ALA A 513 2.28 -8.01 -24.71
CA ALA A 513 1.69 -9.06 -23.89
C ALA A 513 0.15 -9.09 -23.94
N LEU A 514 -0.50 -7.95 -24.19
CA LEU A 514 -1.94 -7.86 -24.34
C LEU A 514 -2.42 -8.26 -25.73
N ILE A 515 -1.69 -7.87 -26.78
CA ILE A 515 -2.10 -8.05 -28.18
C ILE A 515 -1.68 -9.41 -28.74
N GLU A 516 -0.56 -9.96 -28.30
CA GLU A 516 -0.06 -11.25 -28.77
C GLU A 516 -0.57 -12.39 -27.86
N ASP A 517 -1.04 -13.48 -28.46
CA ASP A 517 -1.54 -14.66 -27.75
C ASP A 517 -0.44 -15.72 -27.51
N ALA A 518 0.74 -15.53 -28.11
CA ALA A 518 1.84 -16.48 -28.02
C ALA A 518 2.63 -16.32 -26.70
N PRO A 519 3.14 -17.42 -26.11
CA PRO A 519 4.00 -17.34 -24.93
C PRO A 519 5.34 -16.65 -25.14
N ILE A 520 5.78 -16.50 -26.39
CA ILE A 520 7.01 -15.80 -26.77
C ILE A 520 6.61 -14.62 -27.67
N LEU A 521 6.87 -13.39 -27.22
CA LEU A 521 6.47 -12.19 -27.96
C LEU A 521 7.40 -11.93 -29.16
N GLU A 522 6.82 -11.68 -30.32
CA GLU A 522 7.53 -11.38 -31.56
C GLU A 522 7.75 -9.88 -31.75
N GLY A 523 6.93 -9.03 -31.15
CA GLY A 523 7.10 -7.58 -31.22
C GLY A 523 6.93 -7.01 -32.63
N LYS A 524 6.11 -7.64 -33.49
CA LYS A 524 5.96 -7.25 -34.91
C LYS A 524 5.57 -5.78 -35.08
N ALA A 525 4.77 -5.23 -34.17
CA ALA A 525 4.32 -3.84 -34.18
C ALA A 525 5.34 -2.84 -33.59
N PHE A 526 6.44 -3.32 -32.99
CA PHE A 526 7.48 -2.46 -32.43
C PHE A 526 8.35 -1.85 -33.54
N LYS A 527 8.23 -0.54 -33.74
CA LYS A 527 9.09 0.23 -34.63
C LYS A 527 10.26 0.80 -33.83
N HIS A 528 11.47 0.67 -34.38
CA HIS A 528 12.67 1.28 -33.80
C HIS A 528 12.50 2.81 -33.79
N ALA A 529 12.70 3.46 -32.65
CA ALA A 529 12.83 4.90 -32.61
C ALA A 529 14.26 5.25 -33.05
N ASP A 530 14.45 5.50 -34.34
CA ASP A 530 15.60 6.28 -34.78
C ASP A 530 15.49 7.67 -34.14
N LYS A 531 16.65 8.23 -33.75
CA LYS A 531 16.85 9.51 -33.03
C LYS A 531 15.64 10.45 -33.09
N PRO A 532 15.25 11.11 -31.98
CA PRO A 532 14.12 12.02 -32.03
C PRO A 532 14.39 13.08 -33.09
N ALA A 533 13.62 13.04 -34.18
CA ALA A 533 13.19 14.27 -34.77
C ALA A 533 12.47 14.97 -33.62
N ILE A 534 13.14 15.95 -33.02
CA ILE A 534 12.48 17.07 -32.38
C ILE A 534 11.73 17.74 -33.54
N THR A 535 10.65 17.12 -34.00
CA THR A 535 9.60 17.80 -34.72
C THR A 535 9.03 18.69 -33.65
N GLN A 536 9.38 19.96 -33.78
CA GLN A 536 8.85 21.07 -33.01
C GLN A 536 7.37 20.78 -32.73
N SER A 537 7.07 20.38 -31.51
CA SER A 537 5.75 20.59 -30.92
C SER A 537 5.69 22.10 -30.67
N TYR A 538 5.56 22.86 -31.76
CA TYR A 538 4.98 24.18 -31.68
C TYR A 538 3.61 23.99 -31.03
N ASN A 539 3.30 24.91 -30.13
CA ASN A 539 1.97 25.24 -29.67
C ASN A 539 1.02 25.47 -30.87
N GLU A 540 0.58 24.41 -31.56
CA GLU A 540 -0.60 24.50 -32.42
C GLU A 540 -1.81 24.47 -31.49
N ASN A 541 -2.45 25.63 -31.34
CA ASN A 541 -3.66 25.80 -30.57
C ASN A 541 -4.72 24.78 -31.07
N ASN A 542 -5.45 24.17 -30.14
CA ASN A 542 -6.52 23.21 -30.45
C ASN A 542 -7.54 23.77 -31.46
N HIS A 543 -7.73 25.10 -31.45
CA HIS A 543 -8.54 25.80 -32.44
C HIS A 543 -8.01 25.69 -33.87
N GLU A 544 -6.72 25.92 -34.10
CA GLU A 544 -6.12 25.85 -35.45
C GLU A 544 -6.18 24.43 -36.03
N ARG A 545 -6.01 23.42 -35.17
CA ARG A 545 -6.18 22.00 -35.52
C ARG A 545 -7.62 21.70 -35.93
N ALA A 546 -8.59 22.24 -35.20
CA ALA A 546 -10.01 22.09 -35.52
C ALA A 546 -10.38 22.77 -36.86
N VAL A 547 -9.88 23.98 -37.11
CA VAL A 547 -10.12 24.73 -38.35
C VAL A 547 -9.47 24.04 -39.56
N ARG A 548 -8.24 23.53 -39.42
CA ARG A 548 -7.55 22.77 -40.49
C ARG A 548 -8.32 21.49 -40.83
N ALA A 549 -8.68 20.70 -39.83
CA ALA A 549 -9.44 19.47 -40.05
C ALA A 549 -10.83 19.73 -40.66
N MET A 550 -11.47 20.85 -40.31
CA MET A 550 -12.73 21.27 -40.92
C MET A 550 -12.57 21.65 -42.40
N ARG A 551 -11.45 22.29 -42.77
CA ARG A 551 -11.13 22.63 -44.17
C ARG A 551 -10.86 21.36 -44.99
N GLU A 552 -10.05 20.44 -44.46
CA GLU A 552 -9.73 19.16 -45.10
C GLU A 552 -10.95 18.23 -45.21
N ALA A 553 -11.86 18.31 -44.26
CA ALA A 553 -13.13 17.58 -44.29
C ALA A 553 -14.22 18.24 -45.15
N GLY A 554 -13.93 19.37 -45.81
CA GLY A 554 -14.90 20.11 -46.63
C GLY A 554 -16.12 20.58 -45.84
N GLY A 555 -15.94 20.97 -44.58
CA GLY A 555 -17.02 21.41 -43.69
C GLY A 555 -17.79 20.28 -42.99
N ASN A 556 -17.47 19.01 -43.24
CA ASN A 556 -18.13 17.88 -42.59
C ASN A 556 -17.55 17.63 -41.18
N LYS A 557 -18.29 18.07 -40.16
CA LYS A 557 -17.91 18.00 -38.73
C LYS A 557 -17.64 16.58 -38.23
N SER A 558 -18.36 15.56 -38.72
CA SER A 558 -18.13 14.17 -38.29
C SER A 558 -16.84 13.61 -38.89
N LYS A 559 -16.57 13.96 -40.15
CA LYS A 559 -15.33 13.57 -40.84
C LYS A 559 -14.12 14.29 -40.26
N ALA A 560 -14.24 15.57 -39.91
CA ALA A 560 -13.21 16.35 -39.22
C ALA A 560 -12.89 15.80 -37.82
N ALA A 561 -13.91 15.43 -37.04
CA ALA A 561 -13.74 14.82 -35.72
C ALA A 561 -13.01 13.47 -35.81
N ASN A 562 -13.36 12.64 -36.80
CA ASN A 562 -12.68 11.38 -37.07
C ASN A 562 -11.22 11.57 -37.52
N LEU A 563 -10.93 12.57 -38.37
CA LEU A 563 -9.55 12.90 -38.78
C LEU A 563 -8.67 13.30 -37.59
N LEU A 564 -9.27 13.98 -36.61
CA LEU A 564 -8.58 14.41 -35.38
C LEU A 564 -8.59 13.36 -34.27
N GLY A 565 -9.31 12.24 -34.43
CA GLY A 565 -9.45 11.21 -33.40
C GLY A 565 -10.20 11.68 -32.14
N ILE A 566 -11.05 12.71 -32.25
CA ILE A 566 -11.80 13.29 -31.13
C ILE A 566 -13.31 13.12 -31.32
N SER A 567 -14.07 13.29 -30.24
CA SER A 567 -15.53 13.30 -30.33
C SER A 567 -16.02 14.54 -31.07
N ARG A 568 -17.16 14.44 -31.77
CA ARG A 568 -17.81 15.60 -32.42
C ARG A 568 -18.13 16.73 -31.43
N LYS A 569 -18.38 16.39 -30.16
CA LYS A 569 -18.61 17.35 -29.07
C LYS A 569 -17.33 18.12 -28.72
N THR A 570 -16.19 17.42 -28.65
CA THR A 570 -14.87 18.02 -28.41
C THR A 570 -14.45 18.95 -29.56
N LEU A 571 -14.72 18.55 -30.81
CA LEU A 571 -14.47 19.39 -31.97
C LEU A 571 -15.23 20.72 -31.88
N TYR A 572 -16.48 20.70 -31.40
CA TYR A 572 -17.27 21.92 -31.20
C TYR A 572 -16.67 22.85 -30.15
N VAL A 573 -16.14 22.29 -29.05
CA VAL A 573 -15.46 23.08 -28.01
C VAL A 573 -14.22 23.76 -28.58
N TRP A 574 -13.38 23.04 -29.32
CA TRP A 574 -12.16 23.59 -29.90
C TRP A 574 -12.41 24.65 -30.98
N ILE A 575 -13.51 24.54 -31.74
CA ILE A 575 -13.93 25.60 -32.66
C ILE A 575 -14.35 26.84 -31.87
N LYS A 576 -15.12 26.67 -30.79
CA LYS A 576 -15.71 27.79 -30.02
C LYS A 576 -14.69 28.54 -29.15
N GLU A 577 -13.70 27.83 -28.59
CA GLU A 577 -12.66 28.43 -27.73
C GLU A 577 -11.79 29.47 -28.45
N GLY A 578 -11.68 29.42 -29.79
CA GLY A 578 -10.96 30.45 -30.56
C GLY A 578 -11.81 31.63 -31.00
N ASP A 579 -13.15 31.48 -31.07
CA ASP A 579 -14.06 32.58 -31.40
C ASP A 579 -14.30 33.51 -30.20
N GLU A 580 -14.09 33.03 -28.97
CA GLU A 580 -14.21 33.83 -27.72
C GLU A 580 -12.89 34.55 -27.33
N GLN A 581 -11.82 34.40 -28.12
CA GLN A 581 -10.52 35.06 -27.89
C GLN A 581 -10.18 36.19 -28.91
N LEU A 582 -11.18 36.69 -29.65
CA LEU A 582 -11.06 37.82 -30.59
C LEU A 582 -11.86 39.05 -30.15
#